data_AF-A0A4Q2Z5E2-F1
#
_entry.id   AF-A0A4Q2Z5E2-F1
#
_cell.length_a   1.000
_cell.length_b   1.000
_cell.length_c   1.000
_cell.angle_alpha   90.00
_cell.angle_beta   90.00
_cell.angle_gamma   90.00
#
_symmetry.space_group_name_H-M   'P 1'
#
loop_
_entity.id
_entity.type
_entity.pdbx_description
1 polymer ?
#
loop_
_entity_poly.entity_id
_entity_poly.type
_entity_poly.pdbx_seq_one_letter_code
_entity_poly.pdbx_strand_id
1 'polypeptide(L)'
;MASTIASSSDAELIVGIGISKRPINRNKPGGDPQGRRRRATERVGARRWRESRMAAAVIVDPAAFAGFAEDADNYVIIMRVRPGQPFVYYGGAVWDRGGEFAAQGGWNSYVDAQRPDFRP
;
A
#
# COMPACT_ATOMS: atom_id res chain seq x y z
N MET A 1 10.79 -0.96 -5.46
CA MET A 1 11.51 -2.24 -5.31
C MET A 1 11.14 -3.11 -6.49
N ALA A 2 12.09 -3.78 -7.15
CA ALA A 2 11.79 -4.80 -8.15
C ALA A 2 11.67 -6.17 -7.46
N SER A 3 10.64 -6.93 -7.80
CA SER A 3 10.41 -8.28 -7.28
C SER A 3 10.17 -9.24 -8.43
N THR A 4 10.69 -10.46 -8.33
CA THR A 4 10.52 -11.51 -9.32
C THR A 4 10.04 -12.76 -8.62
N ILE A 5 8.93 -13.34 -9.10
CA ILE A 5 8.36 -14.57 -8.54
C ILE A 5 8.54 -15.68 -9.56
N ALA A 6 9.02 -16.84 -9.13
CA ALA A 6 9.14 -18.03 -9.96
C ALA A 6 7.93 -18.96 -9.78
N SER A 7 7.62 -19.73 -10.81
CA SER A 7 6.60 -20.77 -10.82
C SER A 7 7.07 -21.90 -11.73
N SER A 8 6.57 -23.12 -11.51
CA SER A 8 6.79 -24.27 -12.40
C SER A 8 5.94 -24.22 -13.67
N SER A 9 5.02 -23.26 -13.76
CA SER A 9 4.21 -22.94 -14.94
C SER A 9 4.48 -21.49 -15.37
N ASP A 10 4.26 -21.20 -16.65
CA ASP A 10 4.29 -19.87 -17.24
C ASP A 10 2.95 -19.10 -17.13
N ALA A 11 1.94 -19.70 -16.51
CA ALA A 11 0.63 -19.08 -16.29
C ALA A 11 0.73 -17.79 -15.47
N GLU A 12 -0.18 -16.85 -15.74
CA GLU A 12 -0.30 -15.61 -14.97
C GLU A 12 -0.50 -15.90 -13.48
N LEU A 13 0.19 -15.13 -12.63
CA LEU A 13 0.08 -15.21 -11.18
C LEU A 13 -0.69 -14.01 -10.64
N ILE A 14 -1.51 -14.27 -9.63
CA ILE A 14 -2.15 -13.22 -8.83
C ILE A 14 -1.33 -13.02 -7.56
N VAL A 15 -0.82 -11.80 -7.38
CA VAL A 15 -0.02 -11.41 -6.23
C VAL A 15 -0.80 -10.43 -5.37
N GLY A 16 -0.86 -10.70 -4.07
CA GLY A 16 -1.39 -9.78 -3.07
C GLY A 16 -0.27 -9.03 -2.35
N ILE A 17 -0.35 -7.71 -2.28
CA ILE A 17 0.52 -6.88 -1.43
C ILE A 17 -0.31 -6.40 -0.25
N GLY A 18 0.00 -6.92 0.93
CA GLY A 18 -0.75 -6.67 2.17
C GLY A 18 -0.21 -5.50 3.00
N ILE A 19 -1.10 -4.66 3.51
CA ILE A 19 -0.83 -3.68 4.57
C ILE A 19 -1.70 -4.00 5.79
N SER A 20 -1.06 -4.22 6.94
CA SER A 20 -1.79 -4.59 8.16
C SER A 20 -2.73 -3.48 8.65
N LYS A 21 -3.95 -3.88 9.01
CA LYS A 21 -5.02 -3.05 9.59
C LYS A 21 -4.68 -2.57 11.00
N ARG A 22 -3.82 -3.30 11.71
CA ARG A 22 -3.53 -3.09 13.13
C ARG A 22 -2.09 -2.60 13.32
N PRO A 23 -1.86 -1.58 14.15
CA PRO A 23 -0.51 -1.22 14.56
C PRO A 23 0.14 -2.37 15.33
N ILE A 24 1.47 -2.46 15.22
CA ILE A 24 2.31 -3.33 16.05
C ILE A 24 1.95 -3.13 17.54
N ASN A 25 1.67 -4.23 18.23
CA ASN A 25 1.29 -4.32 19.65
C ASN A 25 -0.08 -3.73 20.06
N ARG A 26 -1.06 -3.66 19.16
CA ARG A 26 -2.44 -3.26 19.54
C ARG A 26 -3.53 -4.17 18.96
N ASN A 27 -4.41 -4.65 19.84
CA ASN A 27 -5.60 -5.45 19.49
C ASN A 27 -6.77 -4.63 18.90
N LYS A 28 -6.61 -3.33 18.66
CA LYS A 28 -7.64 -2.49 18.03
C LYS A 28 -7.19 -2.15 16.61
N PRO A 29 -8.06 -2.32 15.59
CA PRO A 29 -7.81 -1.79 14.26
C PRO A 29 -7.39 -0.32 14.33
N GLY A 30 -6.42 0.08 13.50
CA GLY A 30 -6.29 1.48 13.12
C GLY A 30 -7.60 1.96 12.48
N GLY A 31 -7.83 3.27 12.48
CA GLY A 31 -9.05 3.84 11.95
C GLY A 31 -9.28 3.48 10.49
N ASP A 32 -10.57 3.44 10.18
CA ASP A 32 -11.15 3.12 8.88
C ASP A 32 -10.48 3.93 7.75
N PRO A 33 -10.04 3.29 6.65
CA PRO A 33 -9.56 3.97 5.45
C PRO A 33 -10.70 4.70 4.74
N GLN A 34 -11.24 5.76 5.36
CA GLN A 34 -12.15 6.69 4.72
C GLN A 34 -11.34 7.54 3.73
N GLY A 35 -11.21 7.05 2.51
CA GLY A 35 -10.35 7.74 1.56
C GLY A 35 -10.39 7.29 0.11
N ARG A 36 -11.58 7.05 -0.48
CA ARG A 36 -11.84 6.99 -1.93
C ARG A 36 -10.91 6.07 -2.74
N ARG A 37 -11.46 4.93 -3.18
CA ARG A 37 -10.95 4.03 -4.23
C ARG A 37 -10.68 4.78 -5.55
N ARG A 38 -9.56 5.49 -5.64
CA ARG A 38 -9.13 6.15 -6.87
C ARG A 38 -7.63 5.95 -7.04
N ARG A 39 -7.32 5.08 -7.99
CA ARG A 39 -5.96 4.66 -8.39
C ARG A 39 -5.25 3.86 -7.29
N ALA A 40 -4.29 3.06 -7.70
CA ALA A 40 -3.50 2.12 -6.91
C ALA A 40 -2.77 2.78 -5.72
N THR A 41 -3.50 3.24 -4.72
CA THR A 41 -3.01 3.88 -3.51
C THR A 41 -3.88 3.38 -2.36
N GLU A 42 -3.48 2.29 -1.72
CA GLU A 42 -4.12 1.94 -0.45
C GLU A 42 -3.72 2.98 0.60
N ARG A 43 -4.72 3.65 1.16
CA ARG A 43 -4.57 4.58 2.27
C ARG A 43 -4.89 3.83 3.55
N VAL A 44 -3.94 3.69 4.46
CA VAL A 44 -4.22 3.21 5.82
C VAL A 44 -3.96 4.35 6.80
N GLY A 45 -4.99 4.82 7.50
CA GLY A 45 -4.81 5.69 8.66
C GLY A 45 -6.09 6.34 9.22
N ALA A 46 -6.37 6.08 10.50
CA ALA A 46 -6.72 7.12 11.48
C ALA A 46 -6.65 6.63 12.94
N ARG A 47 -5.93 7.31 13.84
CA ARG A 47 -6.36 7.37 15.25
C ARG A 47 -6.42 8.83 15.66
N ARG A 48 -7.41 9.12 16.50
CA ARG A 48 -7.79 10.41 17.06
C ARG A 48 -6.57 11.27 17.42
N TRP A 49 -6.65 12.56 17.12
CA TRP A 49 -5.64 13.65 17.19
C TRP A 49 -4.87 13.86 18.51
N ARG A 50 -4.89 12.91 19.46
CA ARG A 50 -4.18 12.98 20.74
C ARG A 50 -3.03 11.97 20.89
N GLU A 51 -2.82 11.07 19.93
CA GLU A 51 -1.72 10.09 19.93
C GLU A 51 -0.96 10.08 18.61
N SER A 52 0.33 9.72 18.69
CA SER A 52 1.26 9.46 17.57
C SER A 52 0.59 8.79 16.36
N ARG A 53 0.72 9.38 15.16
CA ARG A 53 0.09 8.93 13.91
C ARG A 53 1.10 8.33 12.96
N MET A 54 0.77 7.13 12.47
CA MET A 54 1.46 6.52 11.34
C MET A 54 0.49 6.40 10.17
N ALA A 55 1.02 6.48 8.96
CA ALA A 55 0.30 6.12 7.74
C ALA A 55 1.22 5.31 6.83
N ALA A 56 0.62 4.46 6.00
CA ALA A 56 1.31 3.70 4.97
C ALA A 56 0.59 3.87 3.63
N ALA A 57 1.35 3.75 2.55
CA ALA A 57 0.85 3.68 1.20
C ALA A 57 1.63 2.65 0.39
N VAL A 58 0.94 1.98 -0.52
CA VAL A 58 1.55 1.19 -1.58
C VAL A 58 1.06 1.72 -2.91
N ILE A 59 1.99 1.93 -3.84
CA ILE A 59 1.73 2.32 -5.23
C ILE A 59 2.18 1.18 -6.13
N VAL A 60 1.26 0.72 -6.99
CA VAL A 60 1.51 -0.37 -7.95
C VAL A 60 1.31 0.11 -9.38
N ASP A 61 1.88 -0.64 -10.33
CA ASP A 61 1.69 -0.39 -11.76
C ASP A 61 0.18 -0.48 -12.12
N PRO A 62 -0.43 0.60 -12.64
CA PRO A 62 -1.82 0.58 -13.08
C PRO A 62 -2.14 -0.47 -14.14
N ALA A 63 -1.17 -0.88 -14.96
CA ALA A 63 -1.35 -1.91 -15.98
C ALA A 63 -1.43 -3.32 -15.38
N ALA A 64 -0.74 -3.56 -14.26
CA ALA A 64 -0.76 -4.82 -13.53
C ALA A 64 -1.87 -4.87 -12.47
N PHE A 65 -2.45 -3.74 -12.08
CA PHE A 65 -3.48 -3.66 -11.05
C PHE A 65 -4.73 -4.47 -11.41
N ALA A 66 -5.15 -5.34 -10.50
CA ALA A 66 -6.27 -6.26 -10.71
C ALA A 66 -7.41 -6.06 -9.70
N GLY A 67 -7.18 -5.34 -8.60
CA GLY A 67 -8.24 -5.01 -7.66
C GLY A 67 -7.74 -4.80 -6.24
N PHE A 68 -8.71 -4.73 -5.33
CA PHE A 68 -8.48 -4.71 -3.89
C PHE A 68 -9.18 -5.91 -3.26
N ALA A 69 -8.57 -6.48 -2.24
CA ALA A 69 -9.14 -7.46 -1.35
C ALA A 69 -8.82 -7.08 0.10
N GLU A 70 -9.39 -7.81 1.03
CA GLU A 70 -9.04 -7.69 2.44
C GLU A 70 -9.23 -9.03 3.14
N ASP A 71 -8.47 -9.22 4.21
CA ASP A 71 -8.68 -10.31 5.16
C ASP A 71 -8.96 -9.72 6.56
N ALA A 72 -8.97 -10.56 7.60
CA ALA A 72 -9.23 -10.13 8.98
C ALA A 72 -8.21 -9.11 9.51
N ASP A 73 -7.00 -9.09 8.95
CA ASP A 73 -5.82 -8.40 9.47
C ASP A 73 -5.19 -7.43 8.46
N ASN A 74 -5.51 -7.50 7.16
CA ASN A 74 -4.83 -6.76 6.10
C ASN A 74 -5.80 -6.15 5.09
N TYR A 75 -5.43 -4.99 4.57
CA TYR A 75 -5.84 -4.52 3.26
C TYR A 75 -4.87 -5.10 2.22
N VAL A 76 -5.37 -5.51 1.05
CA VAL A 76 -4.56 -6.22 0.06
C VAL A 76 -4.78 -5.63 -1.34
N ILE A 77 -3.71 -5.13 -1.94
CA ILE A 77 -3.67 -4.77 -3.36
C ILE A 77 -3.42 -6.03 -4.18
N ILE A 78 -4.25 -6.25 -5.20
CA ILE A 78 -4.13 -7.40 -6.10
C ILE A 78 -3.49 -6.97 -7.41
N MET A 79 -2.46 -7.69 -7.83
CA MET A 79 -1.73 -7.49 -9.08
C MET A 79 -1.67 -8.77 -9.92
N ARG A 80 -1.66 -8.61 -11.24
CA ARG A 80 -1.31 -9.66 -12.21
C ARG A 80 0.17 -9.56 -12.53
N VAL A 81 0.90 -10.67 -12.40
CA VAL A 81 2.33 -10.75 -12.76
C VAL A 81 2.60 -12.01 -13.56
N ARG A 82 3.75 -12.04 -14.24
CA ARG A 82 4.21 -13.23 -14.96
C ARG A 82 5.40 -13.88 -14.24
N PRO A 83 5.43 -15.21 -14.14
CA PRO A 83 6.57 -15.93 -13.60
C PRO A 83 7.89 -15.52 -14.29
N GLY A 84 8.94 -15.30 -13.50
CA GLY A 84 10.27 -14.92 -14.00
C GLY A 84 10.39 -13.50 -14.54
N GLN A 85 9.30 -12.74 -14.64
CA GLN A 85 9.32 -11.34 -15.05
C GLN A 85 9.34 -10.43 -13.81
N PRO A 86 10.28 -9.49 -13.71
CA PRO A 86 10.30 -8.55 -12.60
C PRO A 86 9.11 -7.59 -12.69
N PHE A 87 8.51 -7.28 -11.55
CA PHE A 87 7.50 -6.24 -11.39
C PHE A 87 7.92 -5.27 -10.29
N VAL A 88 7.49 -4.01 -10.41
CA VAL A 88 7.86 -2.95 -9.49
C VAL A 88 6.64 -2.50 -8.69
N TYR A 89 6.85 -2.32 -7.39
CA TYR A 89 5.93 -1.60 -6.52
C TYR A 89 6.71 -0.71 -5.55
N TYR A 90 6.02 0.27 -5.01
CA TYR A 90 6.56 1.25 -4.07
C TYR A 90 5.76 1.19 -2.78
N GLY A 91 6.46 0.99 -1.67
CA GLY A 91 5.89 1.11 -0.32
C GLY A 91 6.46 2.35 0.36
N GLY A 92 5.63 3.08 1.08
CA GLY A 92 6.02 4.22 1.88
C GLY A 92 5.27 4.24 3.21
N ALA A 93 5.94 4.72 4.26
CA ALA A 93 5.33 4.92 5.56
C ALA A 93 5.82 6.22 6.17
N VAL A 94 4.96 6.87 6.94
CA VAL A 94 5.25 8.13 7.62
C VAL A 94 4.87 8.04 9.08
N TRP A 95 5.62 8.77 9.89
CA TRP A 95 5.32 9.03 11.29
C TRP A 95 5.21 10.53 11.54
N ASP A 96 4.15 10.98 12.22
CA ASP A 96 3.92 12.41 12.48
C ASP A 96 4.98 13.06 13.39
N ARG A 97 5.77 12.27 14.13
CA ARG A 97 6.96 12.77 14.86
C ARG A 97 8.26 12.74 14.06
N GLY A 98 8.23 12.29 12.80
CA GLY A 98 9.37 12.31 11.89
C GLY A 98 9.64 13.68 11.25
N GLY A 99 8.75 14.66 11.43
CA GLY A 99 8.94 16.05 10.98
C GLY A 99 8.51 16.36 9.54
N GLU A 100 8.37 15.35 8.68
CA GLU A 100 8.04 15.54 7.26
C GLU A 100 6.56 15.91 7.02
N PHE A 101 5.65 15.35 7.82
CA PHE A 101 4.22 15.55 7.65
C PHE A 101 3.52 15.75 9.00
N ALA A 102 3.03 16.97 9.23
CA ALA A 102 2.29 17.31 10.45
C ALA A 102 0.82 16.86 10.45
N ALA A 103 0.28 16.50 9.28
CA ALA A 103 -1.12 16.14 9.11
C ALA A 103 -1.33 15.14 7.96
N GLN A 104 -2.40 14.35 8.06
CA GLN A 104 -2.81 13.37 7.07
C GLN A 104 -3.02 13.97 5.66
N GLY A 105 -3.52 15.20 5.58
CA GLY A 105 -3.71 15.88 4.29
C GLY A 105 -2.39 16.09 3.53
N GLY A 106 -1.31 16.46 4.23
CA GLY A 106 0.01 16.65 3.60
C GLY A 106 0.58 15.35 3.05
N TRP A 107 0.47 14.27 3.83
CA TRP A 107 0.86 12.93 3.38
C TRP A 107 0.07 12.48 2.15
N ASN A 108 -1.25 12.63 2.17
CA ASN A 108 -2.10 12.24 1.04
C ASN A 108 -1.74 13.00 -0.23
N SER A 109 -1.55 14.33 -0.15
CA SER A 109 -1.13 15.14 -1.29
C SER A 109 0.24 14.72 -1.83
N TYR A 110 1.19 14.37 -0.95
CA TYR A 110 2.50 13.87 -1.35
C TYR A 110 2.41 12.54 -2.10
N VAL A 111 1.62 11.59 -1.60
CA VAL A 111 1.43 10.29 -2.25
C VAL A 111 0.71 10.45 -3.59
N ASP A 112 -0.36 11.26 -3.65
CA ASP A 112 -1.12 11.51 -4.88
C ASP A 112 -0.26 12.22 -5.96
N ALA A 113 0.76 12.99 -5.55
CA ALA A 113 1.70 13.64 -6.45
C ALA A 113 2.79 12.70 -6.99
N GLN A 114 2.98 11.50 -6.42
CA GLN A 114 4.02 10.58 -6.88
C GLN A 114 3.78 10.14 -8.32
N ARG A 115 4.88 10.04 -9.08
CA ARG A 115 4.92 9.52 -10.45
C ARG A 115 6.02 8.46 -10.54
N PRO A 116 5.84 7.31 -9.89
CA PRO A 116 6.83 6.24 -9.91
C PRO A 116 7.02 5.69 -11.32
N ASP A 117 8.24 5.22 -11.58
CA ASP A 117 8.57 4.45 -12.78
C ASP A 117 8.42 2.96 -12.48
N PHE A 118 7.59 2.26 -13.25
CA PHE A 118 7.36 0.82 -13.04
C PHE A 118 8.25 -0.07 -13.92
N ARG A 119 9.18 0.52 -14.67
CA ARG A 119 10.18 -0.25 -15.40
C ARG A 119 11.15 -0.92 -14.41
N PRO A 120 11.39 -2.23 -14.55
CA PRO A 120 12.27 -2.99 -13.67
C PRO A 120 13.76 -2.69 -13.86
#